data_AF-A0AA39X0B1-F1
#
_entry.id   AF-A0AA39X0B1-F1
#
_cell.length_a   1.000
_cell.length_b   1.000
_cell.length_c   1.000
_cell.angle_alpha   90.00
_cell.angle_beta   90.00
_cell.angle_gamma   90.00
#
_symmetry.space_group_name_H-M   'P 1'
#
loop_
_entity.id
_entity.type
_entity.pdbx_description
1 polymer ?
#
loop_
_entity_poly.entity_id
_entity_poly.type
_entity_poly.pdbx_seq_one_letter_code
_entity_poly.pdbx_strand_id
1 'polypeptide(L)'
;MVPSTVVNSTFLTTSEVCEGDNLKDDTGLLTTLNQCRSRRGGFVTRSVLSTAPIDGLSQLNKGWVGFGNVISYASSATLQLLTQSVTVVEGLITGGQMSTTSHMGLAAGSTLLDGLKKANLIGARSWGLNSGSQSVLFPRDGSLVLGGYDQASLAGPLFEYNVAIPDLLNNRYCPLQITITQLTLEIKTPNSSASQPIITNSNKLPVCVEPYDNLFRMPEPILDQVQAFFKQHTSHLEDPVLPAAYSNKILNLEPGIVYPSSAGQFNATLRFTINNGLTVDIPSYEFQRPLRGLDANGSVVLDPDYNELQIYGSPAPEDGPVVGKAFLSQLYLFV
;
A
#
# COMPACT_ATOMS: atom_id res chain seq x y z
N MET A 1 3.41 9.08 -6.83
CA MET A 1 3.57 9.36 -5.39
C MET A 1 2.29 8.98 -4.68
N VAL A 2 2.39 8.11 -3.68
CA VAL A 2 1.24 7.65 -2.90
C VAL A 2 1.17 8.47 -1.62
N PRO A 3 0.12 9.28 -1.39
CA PRO A 3 -0.05 9.98 -0.13
C PRO A 3 -0.15 8.98 1.02
N SER A 4 0.35 9.35 2.20
CA SER A 4 0.23 8.49 3.37
C SER A 4 -1.23 8.17 3.68
N THR A 5 -1.49 6.96 4.15
CA THR A 5 -2.85 6.43 4.36
C THR A 5 -3.34 6.68 5.76
N VAL A 6 -2.45 7.20 6.60
CA VAL A 6 -2.78 7.75 7.91
C VAL A 6 -3.28 9.18 7.71
N VAL A 7 -4.39 9.30 6.98
CA VAL A 7 -5.19 10.51 6.86
C VAL A 7 -6.24 10.55 7.96
N ASN A 8 -6.58 11.77 8.37
CA ASN A 8 -7.56 12.03 9.41
C ASN A 8 -8.98 12.13 8.85
N SER A 9 -9.14 12.38 7.54
CA SER A 9 -10.43 12.40 6.86
C SER A 9 -10.54 11.26 5.86
N THR A 10 -11.77 10.78 5.67
CA THR A 10 -12.10 9.88 4.56
C THR A 10 -12.17 10.70 3.26
N PHE A 11 -11.63 10.13 2.18
CA PHE A 11 -11.65 10.72 0.85
C PHE A 11 -12.27 9.76 -0.16
N LEU A 12 -13.32 10.20 -0.85
CA LEU A 12 -13.94 9.40 -1.90
C LEU A 12 -13.47 9.81 -3.27
N THR A 13 -13.19 8.81 -4.10
CA THR A 13 -12.87 9.02 -5.50
C THR A 13 -14.13 9.27 -6.32
N THR A 14 -14.12 10.34 -7.10
CA THR A 14 -15.26 10.73 -7.96
C THR A 14 -15.07 10.28 -9.39
N SER A 15 -16.13 10.26 -10.20
CA SER A 15 -16.09 9.90 -11.64
C SER A 15 -15.15 10.78 -12.48
N GLU A 16 -14.96 12.04 -12.08
CA GLU A 16 -14.19 13.06 -12.82
C GLU A 16 -12.71 12.69 -13.01
N VAL A 17 -12.17 11.83 -12.13
CA VAL A 17 -10.82 11.28 -12.25
C VAL A 17 -10.65 10.29 -13.41
N CYS A 18 -11.74 9.93 -14.09
CA CYS A 18 -11.79 8.99 -15.20
C CYS A 18 -12.28 9.63 -16.50
N GLU A 19 -12.10 10.94 -16.64
CA GLU A 19 -12.53 11.71 -17.80
C GLU A 19 -11.35 12.39 -18.52
N GLY A 20 -11.42 12.46 -19.86
CA GLY A 20 -10.46 13.20 -20.68
C GLY A 20 -9.02 12.74 -20.49
N ASP A 21 -8.11 13.69 -20.28
CA ASP A 21 -6.69 13.42 -20.01
C ASP A 21 -6.47 12.60 -18.73
N ASN A 22 -7.48 12.50 -17.84
CA ASN A 22 -7.36 11.69 -16.64
C ASN A 22 -7.41 10.17 -16.89
N LEU A 23 -7.64 9.75 -18.13
CA LEU A 23 -7.54 8.35 -18.54
C LEU A 23 -6.12 7.91 -18.86
N LYS A 24 -5.12 8.80 -18.90
CA LYS A 24 -3.72 8.40 -19.10
C LYS A 24 -3.09 8.03 -17.76
N ASP A 25 -2.36 6.92 -17.68
CA ASP A 25 -1.55 6.64 -16.48
C ASP A 25 -0.34 7.60 -16.35
N ASP A 26 0.49 7.39 -15.33
CA ASP A 26 1.68 8.19 -15.05
C ASP A 26 2.78 8.07 -16.13
N THR A 27 2.71 7.04 -16.96
CA THR A 27 3.57 6.85 -18.15
C THR A 27 2.98 7.47 -19.41
N GLY A 28 1.75 8.01 -19.34
CA GLY A 28 1.03 8.57 -20.47
C GLY A 28 0.24 7.55 -21.29
N LEU A 29 0.19 6.28 -20.85
CA LEU A 29 -0.54 5.21 -21.52
C LEU A 29 -2.05 5.39 -21.29
N LEU A 30 -2.83 5.29 -22.36
CA LEU A 30 -4.29 5.40 -22.25
C LEU A 30 -4.89 4.17 -21.57
N THR A 31 -5.56 4.39 -20.45
CA THR A 31 -6.36 3.40 -19.72
C THR A 31 -7.83 3.47 -20.16
N THR A 32 -8.51 2.33 -20.15
CA THR A 32 -9.96 2.29 -20.39
C THR A 32 -10.71 2.85 -19.19
N LEU A 33 -11.97 3.28 -19.39
CA LEU A 33 -12.85 3.69 -18.28
C LEU A 33 -13.02 2.57 -17.24
N ASN A 34 -13.07 1.31 -17.67
CA ASN A 34 -13.21 0.18 -16.77
C ASN A 34 -11.94 -0.05 -15.94
N GLN A 35 -10.75 0.00 -16.55
CA GLN A 35 -9.48 -0.01 -15.81
C GLN A 35 -9.39 1.14 -14.83
N CYS A 36 -9.77 2.34 -15.28
CA CYS A 36 -9.79 3.56 -14.48
C CYS A 36 -10.73 3.46 -13.27
N ARG A 37 -11.90 2.84 -13.44
CA ARG A 37 -12.86 2.58 -12.37
C ARG A 37 -12.35 1.53 -11.40
N SER A 38 -11.90 0.38 -11.92
CA SER A 38 -11.46 -0.75 -11.11
C SER A 38 -10.22 -0.42 -10.29
N ARG A 39 -9.26 0.33 -10.85
CA ARG A 39 -8.07 0.74 -10.09
C ARG A 39 -8.43 1.49 -8.81
N ARG A 40 -9.51 2.28 -8.84
CA ARG A 40 -10.01 3.11 -7.73
C ARG A 40 -10.95 2.41 -6.76
N GLY A 41 -11.20 1.12 -6.95
CA GLY A 41 -12.22 0.41 -6.18
C GLY A 41 -13.65 0.88 -6.49
N GLY A 42 -13.85 1.52 -7.64
CA GLY A 42 -15.07 2.25 -7.99
C GLY A 42 -14.92 3.76 -7.82
N PHE A 43 -16.02 4.48 -8.05
CA PHE A 43 -16.12 5.90 -7.80
C PHE A 43 -17.57 6.30 -7.56
N VAL A 44 -17.76 7.48 -6.98
CA VAL A 44 -19.06 8.13 -6.78
C VAL A 44 -19.24 9.26 -7.79
N THR A 45 -20.49 9.58 -8.13
CA THR A 45 -20.78 10.75 -8.98
C THR A 45 -21.00 11.98 -8.10
N ARG A 46 -20.14 13.00 -8.21
CA ARG A 46 -20.22 14.17 -7.34
C ARG A 46 -21.56 14.91 -7.39
N SER A 47 -22.19 14.98 -8.55
CA SER A 47 -23.46 15.72 -8.73
C SER A 47 -24.65 15.10 -7.97
N VAL A 48 -24.55 13.84 -7.51
CA VAL A 48 -25.59 13.19 -6.71
C VAL A 48 -25.31 13.25 -5.21
N LEU A 49 -24.17 13.83 -4.81
CA LEU A 49 -23.73 13.95 -3.43
C LEU A 49 -24.13 15.31 -2.84
N SER A 50 -24.50 15.33 -1.56
CA SER A 50 -24.78 16.57 -0.84
C SER A 50 -23.49 17.33 -0.53
N THR A 51 -23.39 18.57 -0.97
CA THR A 51 -22.22 19.41 -0.71
C THR A 51 -22.01 19.67 0.78
N ALA A 52 -20.75 19.62 1.23
CA ALA A 52 -20.34 20.02 2.57
C ALA A 52 -19.21 21.07 2.52
N PRO A 53 -19.00 21.86 3.59
CA PRO A 53 -17.86 22.75 3.71
C PRO A 53 -16.54 21.98 3.67
N ILE A 54 -15.52 22.57 3.03
CA ILE A 54 -14.15 22.04 2.99
C ILE A 54 -13.29 22.54 4.16
N ASP A 55 -13.84 23.39 5.02
CA ASP A 55 -13.11 24.06 6.10
C ASP A 55 -12.44 23.05 7.03
N GLY A 56 -11.14 23.25 7.28
CA GLY A 56 -10.37 22.39 8.18
C GLY A 56 -9.80 21.12 7.55
N LEU A 57 -10.31 20.64 6.40
CA LEU A 57 -9.86 19.38 5.81
C LEU A 57 -8.38 19.41 5.43
N SER A 58 -7.90 20.51 4.85
CA SER A 58 -6.48 20.64 4.47
C SER A 58 -5.56 20.69 5.69
N GLN A 59 -5.96 21.41 6.75
CA GLN A 59 -5.19 21.49 8.00
C GLN A 59 -5.13 20.14 8.72
N LEU A 60 -6.22 19.37 8.63
CA LEU A 60 -6.36 18.07 9.25
C LEU A 60 -5.58 16.99 8.46
N ASN A 61 -5.36 17.18 7.16
CA ASN A 61 -4.69 16.21 6.28
C ASN A 61 -3.43 16.81 5.63
N LYS A 62 -2.51 17.34 6.43
CA LYS A 62 -1.28 17.99 5.93
C LYS A 62 -0.46 17.10 4.99
N GLY A 63 -0.35 15.80 5.32
CA GLY A 63 0.34 14.86 4.45
C GLY A 63 -0.31 14.71 3.08
N TRP A 64 -1.65 14.68 3.02
CA TRP A 64 -2.37 14.67 1.76
C TRP A 64 -2.02 15.87 0.88
N VAL A 65 -2.06 17.07 1.46
CA VAL A 65 -1.80 18.34 0.77
C VAL A 65 -0.32 18.51 0.41
N GLY A 66 0.59 18.01 1.25
CA GLY A 66 2.04 18.03 1.01
C GLY A 66 2.44 17.37 -0.31
N PHE A 67 1.69 16.37 -0.77
CA PHE A 67 1.89 15.71 -2.06
C PHE A 67 1.29 16.46 -3.27
N GLY A 68 0.89 17.72 -3.10
CA GLY A 68 0.27 18.52 -4.16
C GLY A 68 -1.17 18.15 -4.45
N ASN A 69 -1.81 17.31 -3.62
CA ASN A 69 -3.23 17.03 -3.75
C ASN A 69 -4.05 18.23 -3.25
N VAL A 70 -5.05 18.62 -4.04
CA VAL A 70 -5.96 19.72 -3.67
C VAL A 70 -7.30 19.14 -3.22
N ILE A 71 -7.74 19.55 -2.03
CA ILE A 71 -9.08 19.25 -1.53
C ILE A 71 -10.00 20.37 -2.00
N SER A 72 -10.63 20.18 -3.16
CA SER A 72 -11.50 21.19 -3.76
C SER A 72 -12.97 21.02 -3.40
N TYR A 73 -13.37 19.83 -2.98
CA TYR A 73 -14.77 19.48 -2.74
C TYR A 73 -14.89 18.56 -1.53
N ALA A 74 -16.03 18.66 -0.85
CA ALA A 74 -16.41 17.77 0.22
C ALA A 74 -17.90 17.43 0.13
N SER A 75 -18.26 16.29 0.70
CA SER A 75 -19.63 15.83 0.82
C SER A 75 -19.93 15.36 2.22
N SER A 76 -21.16 15.54 2.67
CA SER A 76 -21.69 14.72 3.75
C SER A 76 -22.05 13.36 3.16
N ALA A 77 -21.41 12.31 3.63
CA ALA A 77 -21.66 10.95 3.17
C ALA A 77 -21.98 10.04 4.35
N THR A 78 -22.91 9.11 4.12
CA THR A 78 -23.33 8.16 5.14
C THR A 78 -22.64 6.83 4.90
N LEU A 79 -21.74 6.45 5.81
CA LEU A 79 -21.21 5.11 5.88
C LEU A 79 -22.31 4.17 6.40
N GLN A 80 -22.77 3.27 5.54
CA GLN A 80 -23.74 2.23 5.89
C GLN A 80 -22.99 1.03 6.49
N LEU A 81 -23.32 0.69 7.73
CA LEU A 81 -22.94 -0.55 8.39
C LEU A 81 -24.11 -1.55 8.26
N LEU A 82 -23.89 -2.83 8.58
CA LEU A 82 -24.92 -3.87 8.42
C LEU A 82 -26.28 -3.52 9.04
N THR A 83 -26.27 -2.87 10.21
CA THR A 83 -27.49 -2.52 10.96
C THR A 83 -27.51 -1.07 11.43
N GLN A 84 -26.50 -0.28 11.07
CA GLN A 84 -26.27 1.05 11.62
C GLN A 84 -25.72 1.96 10.53
N SER A 85 -25.68 3.27 10.78
CA SER A 85 -25.02 4.19 9.87
C SER A 85 -24.40 5.36 10.63
N VAL A 86 -23.37 5.95 10.04
CA VAL A 86 -22.75 7.17 10.55
C VAL A 86 -22.57 8.14 9.38
N THR A 87 -22.94 9.40 9.58
CA THR A 87 -22.72 10.45 8.58
C THR A 87 -21.48 11.25 8.98
N VAL A 88 -20.53 11.34 8.06
CA VAL A 88 -19.29 12.10 8.23
C VAL A 88 -19.06 13.00 7.02
N VAL A 89 -18.27 14.05 7.21
CA VAL A 89 -17.79 14.88 6.10
C VAL A 89 -16.59 14.18 5.48
N GLU A 90 -16.65 13.97 4.18
CA GLU A 90 -15.62 13.30 3.38
C GLU A 90 -15.11 14.26 2.31
N GLY A 91 -13.79 14.27 2.10
CA GLY A 91 -13.21 14.97 0.97
C GLY A 91 -13.48 14.22 -0.33
N LEU A 92 -13.55 14.93 -1.45
CA LEU A 92 -13.73 14.31 -2.76
C LEU A 92 -12.47 14.47 -3.61
N ILE A 93 -12.00 13.36 -4.17
CA ILE A 93 -10.89 13.32 -5.11
C ILE A 93 -11.47 13.45 -6.52
N THR A 94 -11.26 14.60 -7.13
CA THR A 94 -11.77 14.93 -8.48
C THR A 94 -10.70 14.99 -9.56
N GLY A 95 -9.43 14.80 -9.19
CA GLY A 95 -8.32 14.77 -10.14
C GLY A 95 -7.09 14.08 -9.57
N GLY A 96 -6.09 13.91 -10.44
CA GLY A 96 -4.81 13.31 -10.11
C GLY A 96 -4.68 11.88 -10.62
N GLN A 97 -3.61 11.62 -11.39
CA GLN A 97 -3.28 10.27 -11.86
C GLN A 97 -2.72 9.37 -10.78
N MET A 98 -2.10 9.97 -9.75
CA MET A 98 -1.44 9.23 -8.68
C MET A 98 -2.37 8.82 -7.54
N SER A 99 -3.64 9.29 -7.54
CA SER A 99 -4.64 8.77 -6.61
C SER A 99 -5.17 7.46 -7.17
N THR A 100 -4.69 6.36 -6.58
CA THR A 100 -5.05 5.03 -7.05
C THR A 100 -6.33 4.52 -6.42
N THR A 101 -6.79 5.03 -5.26
CA THR A 101 -8.09 4.64 -4.68
C THR A 101 -8.64 5.69 -3.68
N SER A 102 -9.83 5.44 -3.16
CA SER A 102 -10.42 6.17 -2.03
C SER A 102 -9.67 5.86 -0.73
N HIS A 103 -9.74 6.76 0.25
CA HIS A 103 -9.05 6.63 1.52
C HIS A 103 -10.04 6.62 2.67
N MET A 104 -9.84 5.74 3.65
CA MET A 104 -10.56 5.78 4.91
C MET A 104 -9.69 6.46 5.97
N GLY A 105 -10.19 7.52 6.58
CA GLY A 105 -9.41 8.28 7.56
C GLY A 105 -9.32 7.57 8.91
N LEU A 106 -8.17 6.99 9.24
CA LEU A 106 -7.95 6.18 10.46
C LEU A 106 -6.80 6.71 11.35
N ALA A 107 -6.28 7.90 11.05
CA ALA A 107 -5.25 8.55 11.85
C ALA A 107 -5.75 9.03 13.23
N ALA A 108 -4.84 9.54 14.08
CA ALA A 108 -5.14 9.98 15.44
C ALA A 108 -6.27 11.03 15.53
N GLY A 109 -6.37 11.92 14.54
CA GLY A 109 -7.44 12.90 14.36
C GLY A 109 -8.61 12.41 13.50
N SER A 110 -8.78 11.09 13.32
CA SER A 110 -9.82 10.49 12.47
C SER A 110 -11.21 11.03 12.80
N THR A 111 -11.86 11.65 11.81
CA THR A 111 -13.26 12.10 11.88
C THR A 111 -14.23 10.93 11.87
N LEU A 112 -13.87 9.83 11.20
CA LEU A 112 -14.68 8.60 11.17
C LEU A 112 -14.74 7.95 12.55
N LEU A 113 -13.59 7.70 13.17
CA LEU A 113 -13.52 7.09 14.51
C LEU A 113 -14.16 8.00 15.56
N ASP A 114 -13.98 9.32 15.45
CA ASP A 114 -14.65 10.29 16.33
C ASP A 114 -16.18 10.25 16.16
N GLY A 115 -16.68 10.22 14.92
CA GLY A 115 -18.11 10.10 14.63
C GLY A 115 -18.72 8.81 15.17
N LEU A 116 -18.08 7.66 14.93
CA LEU A 116 -18.48 6.36 15.46
C LEU A 116 -18.49 6.34 16.99
N LYS A 117 -17.47 6.93 17.63
CA LYS A 117 -17.36 7.00 19.09
C LYS A 117 -18.47 7.87 19.68
N LYS A 118 -18.74 9.05 19.10
CA LYS A 118 -19.83 9.96 19.52
C LYS A 118 -21.22 9.33 19.35
N ALA A 119 -21.39 8.50 18.33
CA ALA A 119 -22.61 7.72 18.11
C ALA A 119 -22.72 6.47 19.01
N ASN A 120 -21.76 6.24 19.92
CA ASN A 120 -21.67 5.06 20.80
C ASN A 120 -21.64 3.72 20.03
N LEU A 121 -21.10 3.70 18.81
CA LEU A 121 -20.97 2.48 18.00
C LEU A 121 -19.66 1.73 18.25
N ILE A 122 -18.65 2.42 18.80
CA ILE A 122 -17.35 1.84 19.15
C ILE A 122 -16.90 2.20 20.57
N GLY A 123 -16.14 1.30 21.19
CA GLY A 123 -15.64 1.45 22.56
C GLY A 123 -14.49 2.46 22.69
N ALA A 124 -13.64 2.57 21.68
CA ALA A 124 -12.48 3.46 21.65
C ALA A 124 -12.24 4.03 20.24
N ARG A 125 -11.45 5.10 20.11
CA ARG A 125 -11.01 5.62 18.80
C ARG A 125 -9.76 4.87 18.34
N SER A 126 -9.88 3.56 18.19
CA SER A 126 -8.82 2.63 17.80
C SER A 126 -9.28 1.76 16.64
N TRP A 127 -8.35 1.07 16.00
CA TRP A 127 -8.63 0.10 14.95
C TRP A 127 -7.59 -1.00 14.88
N GLY A 128 -8.02 -2.16 14.41
CA GLY A 128 -7.17 -3.30 14.14
C GLY A 128 -7.30 -3.76 12.71
N LEU A 129 -6.19 -4.15 12.09
CA LEU A 129 -6.11 -4.56 10.71
C LEU A 129 -5.36 -5.88 10.60
N ASN A 130 -6.07 -6.86 10.04
CA ASN A 130 -5.48 -7.99 9.37
C ASN A 130 -5.56 -7.70 7.86
N SER A 131 -4.43 -7.49 7.17
CA SER A 131 -4.46 -7.12 5.76
C SER A 131 -4.86 -8.27 4.82
N GLY A 132 -4.95 -9.50 5.33
CA GLY A 132 -5.10 -10.69 4.51
C GLY A 132 -3.82 -11.01 3.73
N SER A 133 -3.94 -11.88 2.72
CA SER A 133 -2.86 -12.25 1.79
C SER A 133 -3.36 -12.12 0.36
N GLN A 134 -2.53 -11.52 -0.49
CA GLN A 134 -2.77 -11.47 -1.92
C GLN A 134 -2.06 -12.60 -2.69
N SER A 135 -1.49 -13.58 -1.98
CA SER A 135 -0.86 -14.75 -2.59
C SER A 135 -1.82 -15.45 -3.56
N VAL A 136 -1.30 -15.86 -4.71
CA VAL A 136 -2.06 -16.71 -5.65
C VAL A 136 -2.22 -18.13 -5.10
N LEU A 137 -1.24 -18.61 -4.32
CA LEU A 137 -1.22 -19.96 -3.80
C LEU A 137 -1.97 -20.10 -2.47
N PHE A 138 -1.91 -19.06 -1.62
CA PHE A 138 -2.51 -19.08 -0.29
C PHE A 138 -3.29 -17.77 -0.01
N PRO A 139 -4.30 -17.43 -0.84
CA PRO A 139 -5.07 -16.22 -0.63
C PRO A 139 -5.79 -16.27 0.72
N ARG A 140 -5.87 -15.12 1.39
CA ARG A 140 -6.52 -15.00 2.69
C ARG A 140 -7.25 -13.69 2.80
N ASP A 141 -8.51 -13.73 3.23
CA ASP A 141 -9.27 -12.53 3.50
C ASP A 141 -8.70 -11.76 4.70
N GLY A 142 -8.76 -10.44 4.61
CA GLY A 142 -8.42 -9.54 5.69
C GLY A 142 -9.63 -9.14 6.53
N SER A 143 -9.38 -8.36 7.59
CA SER A 143 -10.42 -7.75 8.40
C SER A 143 -9.96 -6.38 8.92
N LEU A 144 -10.90 -5.45 8.99
CA LEU A 144 -10.75 -4.16 9.66
C LEU A 144 -11.73 -4.10 10.83
N VAL A 145 -11.20 -3.97 12.04
CA VAL A 145 -11.98 -3.82 13.28
C VAL A 145 -11.90 -2.37 13.70
N LEU A 146 -13.05 -1.73 13.94
CA LEU A 146 -13.11 -0.37 14.47
C LEU A 146 -13.53 -0.43 15.94
N GLY A 147 -12.82 0.30 16.81
CA GLY A 147 -13.08 0.32 18.24
C GLY A 147 -12.31 -0.68 19.10
N GLY A 148 -11.35 -1.40 18.51
CA GLY A 148 -10.58 -2.44 19.17
C GLY A 148 -9.82 -3.28 18.16
N TYR A 149 -9.55 -4.54 18.51
CA TYR A 149 -8.91 -5.52 17.64
C TYR A 149 -9.57 -6.89 17.79
N ASP A 150 -9.39 -7.75 16.79
CA ASP A 150 -9.82 -9.15 16.84
C ASP A 150 -8.71 -10.02 17.45
N GLN A 151 -8.91 -10.43 18.70
CA GLN A 151 -7.97 -11.30 19.41
C GLN A 151 -7.83 -12.68 18.76
N ALA A 152 -8.87 -13.19 18.07
CA ALA A 152 -8.82 -14.49 17.42
C ALA A 152 -7.91 -14.51 16.19
N SER A 153 -7.60 -13.33 15.63
CA SER A 153 -6.65 -13.17 14.53
C SER A 153 -5.17 -13.14 14.98
N LEU A 154 -4.89 -13.23 16.28
CA LEU A 154 -3.52 -13.16 16.83
C LEU A 154 -2.94 -14.57 17.07
N ALA A 155 -1.70 -14.79 16.64
CA ALA A 155 -0.98 -16.04 16.85
C ALA A 155 0.26 -15.89 17.77
N GLY A 156 0.50 -14.71 18.34
CA GLY A 156 1.71 -14.40 19.09
C GLY A 156 1.59 -13.17 19.99
N PRO A 157 2.70 -12.74 20.63
CA PRO A 157 2.71 -11.58 21.51
C PRO A 157 2.52 -10.27 20.74
N LEU A 158 2.06 -9.25 21.46
CA LEU A 158 2.01 -7.87 20.96
C LEU A 158 3.36 -7.19 21.15
N PHE A 159 3.77 -6.44 20.12
CA PHE A 159 4.94 -5.57 20.16
C PHE A 159 4.47 -4.13 20.03
N GLU A 160 4.73 -3.34 21.07
CA GLU A 160 4.24 -1.97 21.16
C GLU A 160 5.28 -0.96 20.67
N TYR A 161 4.79 0.02 19.91
CA TYR A 161 5.55 1.13 19.39
C TYR A 161 4.76 2.42 19.61
N ASN A 162 5.46 3.49 19.97
CA ASN A 162 4.84 4.79 20.04
C ASN A 162 4.56 5.31 18.62
N VAL A 163 3.40 5.92 18.43
CA VAL A 163 3.14 6.75 17.24
C VAL A 163 4.20 7.86 17.19
N ALA A 164 4.81 8.06 16.03
CA ALA A 164 5.94 8.96 15.87
C ALA A 164 5.54 10.44 16.08
N ILE A 165 6.38 11.18 16.79
CA ILE A 165 6.26 12.63 16.99
C ILE A 165 7.68 13.23 16.82
N PRO A 166 7.96 14.02 15.76
CA PRO A 166 7.03 14.39 14.67
C PRO A 166 6.64 13.19 13.79
N ASP A 167 5.49 13.27 13.14
CA ASP A 167 4.94 12.27 12.22
C ASP A 167 5.57 12.39 10.82
N LEU A 168 6.87 12.64 10.75
CA LEU A 168 7.63 12.81 9.52
C LEU A 168 8.79 11.81 9.49
N LEU A 169 8.92 11.10 8.37
CA LEU A 169 10.08 10.30 8.03
C LEU A 169 10.68 10.86 6.75
N ASN A 170 11.86 11.47 6.86
CA ASN A 170 12.43 12.33 5.81
C ASN A 170 11.43 13.43 5.42
N ASN A 171 10.98 13.49 4.17
CA ASN A 171 9.97 14.45 3.73
C ASN A 171 8.53 13.89 3.71
N ARG A 172 8.36 12.60 4.05
CA ARG A 172 7.09 11.89 4.00
C ARG A 172 6.37 11.91 5.35
N TYR A 173 5.08 12.23 5.35
CA TYR A 173 4.22 12.03 6.53
C TYR A 173 4.05 10.55 6.84
N CYS A 174 4.32 10.18 8.08
CA CYS A 174 4.57 8.82 8.51
C CYS A 174 4.41 8.70 10.04
N PRO A 175 3.18 8.64 10.57
CA PRO A 175 2.97 8.50 12.01
C PRO A 175 3.23 7.07 12.51
N LEU A 176 3.06 6.05 11.66
CA LEU A 176 3.35 4.65 11.98
C LEU A 176 4.78 4.33 11.55
N GLN A 177 5.73 4.51 12.46
CA GLN A 177 7.15 4.28 12.20
C GLN A 177 7.69 3.09 13.00
N ILE A 178 8.48 2.27 12.33
CA ILE A 178 9.31 1.24 12.96
C ILE A 178 10.74 1.36 12.44
N THR A 179 11.69 0.75 13.13
CA THR A 179 13.09 0.69 12.66
C THR A 179 13.47 -0.75 12.37
N ILE A 180 13.77 -1.05 11.12
CA ILE A 180 14.37 -2.31 10.71
C ILE A 180 15.83 -2.29 11.13
N THR A 181 16.22 -3.24 11.99
CA THR A 181 17.59 -3.41 12.46
C THR A 181 18.37 -4.42 11.63
N GLN A 182 17.67 -5.37 11.01
CA GLN A 182 18.26 -6.31 10.06
C GLN A 182 17.26 -6.61 8.94
N LEU A 183 17.76 -6.71 7.71
CA LEU A 183 16.97 -7.12 6.54
C LEU A 183 17.83 -8.09 5.75
N THR A 184 17.34 -9.30 5.52
CA THR A 184 18.05 -10.33 4.76
C THR A 184 17.18 -10.80 3.62
N LEU A 185 17.75 -10.81 2.41
CA LEU A 185 17.15 -11.42 1.24
C LEU A 185 17.80 -12.79 1.02
N GLU A 186 16.99 -13.84 1.03
CA GLU A 186 17.41 -15.21 0.73
C GLU A 186 16.84 -15.64 -0.62
N ILE A 187 17.68 -16.16 -1.51
CA ILE A 187 17.27 -16.73 -2.80
C ILE A 187 17.70 -18.20 -2.84
N LYS A 188 16.73 -19.08 -3.10
CA LYS A 188 16.92 -20.52 -3.26
C LYS A 188 16.57 -20.93 -4.67
N THR A 189 17.52 -21.49 -5.40
CA THR A 189 17.31 -22.18 -6.67
C THR A 189 17.33 -23.69 -6.42
N PRO A 190 16.99 -24.54 -7.42
CA PRO A 190 17.12 -25.99 -7.27
C PRO A 190 18.54 -26.46 -6.92
N ASN A 191 19.57 -25.68 -7.27
CA ASN A 191 20.97 -26.08 -7.18
C ASN A 191 21.79 -25.24 -6.17
N SER A 192 21.25 -24.14 -5.65
CA SER A 192 21.98 -23.22 -4.77
C SER A 192 21.07 -22.48 -3.79
N SER A 193 21.65 -22.05 -2.67
CA SER A 193 21.01 -21.15 -1.71
C SER A 193 22.00 -20.03 -1.41
N ALA A 194 21.54 -18.79 -1.53
CA ALA A 194 22.32 -17.60 -1.23
C ALA A 194 21.52 -16.68 -0.31
N SER A 195 22.23 -15.94 0.55
CA SER A 195 21.63 -15.02 1.50
C SER A 195 22.47 -13.74 1.56
N GLN A 196 21.80 -12.60 1.47
CA GLN A 196 22.43 -11.29 1.51
C GLN A 196 21.85 -10.46 2.66
N PRO A 197 22.66 -10.06 3.64
CA PRO A 197 22.28 -8.99 4.54
C PRO A 197 22.25 -7.67 3.75
N ILE A 198 21.07 -7.07 3.67
CA ILE A 198 20.80 -5.77 3.04
C ILE A 198 20.91 -4.67 4.11
N ILE A 199 20.23 -4.88 5.24
CA ILE A 199 20.32 -4.03 6.43
C ILE A 199 20.95 -4.82 7.56
N THR A 200 21.84 -4.17 8.31
CA THR A 200 22.54 -4.72 9.47
C THR A 200 22.44 -3.77 10.65
N ASN A 201 22.90 -4.22 11.82
CA ASN A 201 22.85 -3.42 13.05
C ASN A 201 23.63 -2.10 12.97
N SER A 202 24.59 -1.96 12.04
CA SER A 202 25.34 -0.72 11.81
C SER A 202 24.65 0.28 10.88
N ASN A 203 23.64 -0.14 10.11
CA ASN A 203 22.95 0.69 9.11
C ASN A 203 21.43 0.51 9.19
N LYS A 204 20.86 0.71 10.39
CA LYS A 204 19.41 0.57 10.64
C LYS A 204 18.58 1.45 9.70
N LEU A 205 17.40 0.96 9.32
CA LEU A 205 16.50 1.62 8.39
C LEU A 205 15.18 1.97 9.08
N PRO A 206 14.90 3.25 9.37
CA PRO A 206 13.57 3.68 9.76
C PRO A 206 12.62 3.57 8.56
N VAL A 207 11.41 3.06 8.76
CA VAL A 207 10.42 2.83 7.71
C VAL A 207 9.02 3.22 8.15
N CYS A 208 8.18 3.58 7.18
CA CYS A 208 6.75 3.75 7.36
C CYS A 208 6.02 2.42 7.23
N VAL A 209 5.12 2.13 8.16
CA VAL A 209 4.11 1.08 8.00
C VAL A 209 2.90 1.70 7.31
N GLU A 210 2.63 1.27 6.07
CA GLU A 210 1.63 1.91 5.23
C GLU A 210 0.62 0.88 4.67
N PRO A 211 -0.55 0.73 5.32
CA PRO A 211 -1.54 -0.27 4.93
C PRO A 211 -2.06 -0.21 3.50
N TYR A 212 -1.99 0.94 2.82
CA TYR A 212 -2.43 1.01 1.43
C TYR A 212 -1.37 0.74 0.38
N ASP A 213 -0.09 0.94 0.70
CA ASP A 213 0.98 0.54 -0.22
C ASP A 213 1.00 -0.98 -0.33
N ASN A 214 0.94 -1.52 -1.55
CA ASN A 214 0.95 -2.98 -1.72
C ASN A 214 2.37 -3.55 -1.59
N LEU A 215 3.36 -2.80 -2.08
CA LEU A 215 4.75 -3.24 -2.23
C LEU A 215 5.68 -2.59 -1.20
N PHE A 216 6.84 -3.22 -1.00
CA PHE A 216 7.96 -2.58 -0.31
C PHE A 216 8.53 -1.44 -1.15
N ARG A 217 8.75 -0.27 -0.56
CA ARG A 217 9.46 0.84 -1.22
C ARG A 217 10.76 1.10 -0.49
N MET A 218 11.86 1.04 -1.21
CA MET A 218 13.20 1.16 -0.65
C MET A 218 13.92 2.40 -1.20
N PRO A 219 14.80 3.04 -0.41
CA PRO A 219 15.78 3.99 -0.92
C PRO A 219 16.59 3.41 -2.07
N GLU A 220 17.01 4.27 -3.00
CA GLU A 220 17.77 3.89 -4.19
C GLU A 220 18.99 2.99 -3.89
N PRO A 221 19.87 3.29 -2.89
CA PRO A 221 21.02 2.44 -2.62
C PRO A 221 20.66 1.01 -2.17
N ILE A 222 19.53 0.87 -1.47
CA ILE A 222 19.03 -0.42 -0.99
C ILE A 222 18.37 -1.19 -2.12
N LEU A 223 17.60 -0.49 -2.97
CA LEU A 223 16.98 -1.07 -4.15
C LEU A 223 18.03 -1.61 -5.13
N ASP A 224 19.09 -0.84 -5.38
CA ASP A 224 20.21 -1.25 -6.24
C ASP A 224 20.90 -2.51 -5.70
N GLN A 225 21.14 -2.57 -4.39
CA GLN A 225 21.73 -3.75 -3.74
C GLN A 225 20.85 -4.99 -3.92
N VAL A 226 19.54 -4.85 -3.74
CA VAL A 226 18.57 -5.93 -3.95
C VAL A 226 18.55 -6.38 -5.40
N GLN A 227 18.49 -5.46 -6.35
CA GLN A 227 18.47 -5.77 -7.79
C GLN A 227 19.77 -6.43 -8.23
N ALA A 228 20.94 -5.98 -7.75
CA ALA A 228 22.22 -6.60 -8.03
C ALA A 228 22.30 -8.03 -7.50
N PHE A 229 21.86 -8.26 -6.25
CA PHE A 229 21.83 -9.59 -5.66
C PHE A 229 20.87 -10.53 -6.41
N PHE A 230 19.71 -10.03 -6.81
CA PHE A 230 18.75 -10.75 -7.64
C PHE A 230 19.35 -11.19 -8.97
N LYS A 231 20.00 -10.28 -9.70
CA LYS A 231 20.66 -10.59 -10.98
C LYS A 231 21.75 -11.65 -10.81
N GLN A 232 22.55 -11.55 -9.76
CA GLN A 232 23.65 -12.48 -9.53
C GLN A 232 23.19 -13.93 -9.23
N HIS A 233 22.01 -14.11 -8.64
CA HIS A 233 21.57 -15.41 -8.10
C HIS A 233 20.34 -15.99 -8.80
N THR A 234 19.87 -15.35 -9.86
CA THR A 234 18.80 -15.86 -10.73
C THR A 234 19.31 -16.02 -12.16
N SER A 235 18.54 -16.67 -13.03
CA SER A 235 18.89 -16.72 -14.46
C SER A 235 18.52 -15.44 -15.22
N HIS A 236 18.04 -14.42 -14.52
CA HIS A 236 17.72 -13.10 -15.08
C HIS A 236 18.87 -12.12 -14.81
N LEU A 237 19.75 -11.95 -15.79
CA LEU A 237 20.91 -11.05 -15.67
C LEU A 237 20.61 -9.60 -16.08
N GLU A 238 19.41 -9.33 -16.59
CA GLU A 238 19.01 -8.03 -17.11
C GLU A 238 18.35 -7.16 -16.04
N ASP A 239 18.14 -5.89 -16.35
CA ASP A 239 17.34 -4.97 -15.55
C ASP A 239 15.88 -5.47 -15.41
N PRO A 240 15.14 -4.98 -14.40
CA PRO A 240 13.71 -5.28 -14.28
C PRO A 240 12.96 -4.90 -15.57
N VAL A 241 11.98 -5.73 -15.95
CA VAL A 241 11.16 -5.51 -17.14
C VAL A 241 10.30 -4.26 -16.95
N LEU A 242 10.46 -3.31 -17.86
CA LEU A 242 9.71 -2.05 -17.83
C LEU A 242 8.23 -2.26 -18.20
N PRO A 243 7.30 -1.46 -17.65
CA PRO A 243 5.86 -1.56 -17.93
C PRO A 243 5.47 -1.58 -19.41
N ALA A 244 6.22 -0.88 -20.25
CA ALA A 244 5.99 -0.84 -21.70
C ALA A 244 6.03 -2.23 -22.38
N ALA A 245 6.67 -3.23 -21.78
CA ALA A 245 6.78 -4.58 -22.35
C ALA A 245 5.50 -5.41 -22.22
N TYR A 246 4.63 -5.11 -21.26
CA TYR A 246 3.40 -5.87 -20.97
C TYR A 246 2.13 -5.02 -20.94
N SER A 247 2.26 -3.71 -21.17
CA SER A 247 1.16 -2.74 -21.12
C SER A 247 0.07 -2.96 -22.17
N ASN A 248 0.35 -3.71 -23.23
CA ASN A 248 -0.63 -4.10 -24.25
C ASN A 248 -1.61 -5.20 -23.77
N LYS A 249 -1.26 -5.93 -22.70
CA LYS A 249 -2.09 -6.99 -22.13
C LYS A 249 -2.78 -6.55 -20.85
N ILE A 250 -2.01 -5.93 -19.96
CA ILE A 250 -2.45 -5.59 -18.60
C ILE A 250 -1.94 -4.21 -18.19
N LEU A 251 -2.75 -3.52 -17.39
CA LEU A 251 -2.34 -2.32 -16.67
C LEU A 251 -1.84 -2.71 -15.28
N ASN A 252 -0.53 -2.61 -15.05
CA ASN A 252 0.07 -2.70 -13.71
C ASN A 252 0.38 -1.28 -13.20
N LEU A 253 -0.20 -0.90 -12.06
CA LEU A 253 -0.16 0.46 -11.52
C LEU A 253 1.00 0.69 -10.57
N GLU A 254 1.48 -0.38 -9.95
CA GLU A 254 2.56 -0.33 -8.97
C GLU A 254 3.51 -1.48 -9.30
N PRO A 255 4.22 -1.41 -10.44
CA PRO A 255 5.08 -2.49 -10.85
C PRO A 255 6.19 -2.70 -9.82
N GLY A 256 6.32 -3.94 -9.38
CA GLY A 256 7.45 -4.37 -8.57
C GLY A 256 8.73 -4.53 -9.38
N ILE A 257 9.63 -5.39 -8.89
CA ILE A 257 10.74 -5.89 -9.70
C ILE A 257 10.16 -7.00 -10.59
N VAL A 258 9.81 -6.63 -11.82
CA VAL A 258 9.23 -7.54 -12.82
C VAL A 258 10.33 -8.24 -13.60
N TYR A 259 10.15 -9.53 -13.88
CA TYR A 259 11.09 -10.34 -14.67
C TYR A 259 10.32 -11.41 -15.48
N PRO A 260 10.87 -11.89 -16.61
CA PRO A 260 10.23 -12.91 -17.43
C PRO A 260 10.10 -14.24 -16.67
N SER A 261 9.01 -14.98 -16.89
CA SER A 261 8.84 -16.33 -16.31
C SER A 261 9.89 -17.34 -16.78
N SER A 262 10.59 -17.05 -17.88
CA SER A 262 11.73 -17.82 -18.35
C SER A 262 13.01 -17.67 -17.51
N ALA A 263 13.03 -16.76 -16.52
CA ALA A 263 14.16 -16.55 -15.59
C ALA A 263 14.45 -17.73 -14.65
N GLY A 264 13.71 -18.84 -14.78
CA GLY A 264 13.87 -20.03 -13.99
C GLY A 264 13.06 -20.04 -12.70
N GLN A 265 13.08 -21.18 -12.02
CA GLN A 265 12.40 -21.36 -10.75
C GLN A 265 13.34 -21.02 -9.60
N PHE A 266 12.94 -20.09 -8.75
CA PHE A 266 13.60 -19.81 -7.48
C PHE A 266 12.54 -19.42 -6.44
N ASN A 267 12.92 -19.55 -5.17
CA ASN A 267 12.16 -19.06 -4.03
C ASN A 267 12.94 -17.91 -3.39
N ALA A 268 12.33 -16.74 -3.32
CA ALA A 268 12.87 -15.60 -2.59
C ALA A 268 12.12 -15.40 -1.27
N THR A 269 12.85 -15.22 -0.17
CA THR A 269 12.29 -14.90 1.15
C THR A 269 12.94 -13.62 1.65
N LEU A 270 12.13 -12.71 2.18
CA LEU A 270 12.61 -11.47 2.79
C LEU A 270 12.37 -11.53 4.30
N ARG A 271 13.45 -11.49 5.09
CA ARG A 271 13.40 -11.54 6.56
C ARG A 271 13.73 -10.20 7.17
N PHE A 272 12.80 -9.68 7.97
CA PHE A 272 12.93 -8.43 8.72
C PHE A 272 13.20 -8.73 10.18
N THR A 273 14.13 -8.01 10.79
CA THR A 273 14.22 -7.86 12.25
C THR A 273 13.95 -6.40 12.57
N ILE A 274 13.00 -6.16 13.46
CA ILE A 274 12.54 -4.83 13.85
C ILE A 274 13.12 -4.49 15.22
N ASN A 275 13.26 -3.21 15.54
CA ASN A 275 13.58 -2.76 16.89
C ASN A 275 12.61 -3.41 17.90
N ASN A 276 13.15 -3.91 19.02
CA ASN A 276 12.47 -4.76 20.02
C ASN A 276 12.43 -6.26 19.71
N GLY A 277 13.07 -6.71 18.63
CA GLY A 277 13.41 -8.12 18.39
C GLY A 277 12.37 -8.94 17.63
N LEU A 278 11.24 -8.34 17.25
CA LEU A 278 10.27 -8.98 16.35
C LEU A 278 10.95 -9.31 15.01
N THR A 279 10.89 -10.58 14.62
CA THR A 279 11.37 -11.07 13.33
C THR A 279 10.18 -11.51 12.48
N VAL A 280 10.16 -11.09 11.22
CA VAL A 280 9.06 -11.34 10.28
C VAL A 280 9.63 -11.89 8.99
N ASP A 281 9.16 -13.09 8.62
CA ASP A 281 9.52 -13.72 7.35
C ASP A 281 8.40 -13.50 6.35
N ILE A 282 8.72 -12.87 5.21
CA ILE A 282 7.82 -12.80 4.07
C ILE A 282 8.12 -14.00 3.17
N PRO A 283 7.24 -15.01 3.15
CA PRO A 283 7.51 -16.25 2.44
C PRO A 283 7.44 -16.03 0.93
N SER A 284 8.07 -16.94 0.16
CA SER A 284 8.14 -16.81 -1.29
C SER A 284 6.79 -16.71 -1.98
N TYR A 285 5.77 -17.42 -1.49
CA TYR A 285 4.43 -17.37 -2.07
C TYR A 285 3.71 -16.01 -1.89
N GLU A 286 4.18 -15.17 -0.97
CA GLU A 286 3.69 -13.81 -0.77
C GLU A 286 4.61 -12.82 -1.48
N PHE A 287 5.92 -13.05 -1.40
CA PHE A 287 6.94 -12.14 -1.91
C PHE A 287 7.11 -12.20 -3.44
N GLN A 288 6.77 -13.34 -4.05
CA GLN A 288 6.84 -13.59 -5.48
C GLN A 288 5.50 -14.07 -6.02
N ARG A 289 5.08 -13.53 -7.16
CA ARG A 289 3.85 -13.95 -7.84
C ARG A 289 3.95 -13.75 -9.36
N PRO A 290 3.10 -14.44 -10.14
CA PRO A 290 2.84 -14.03 -11.52
C PRO A 290 2.42 -12.56 -11.58
N LEU A 291 2.82 -11.86 -12.63
CA LEU A 291 2.51 -10.45 -12.80
C LEU A 291 0.98 -10.26 -12.78
N ARG A 292 0.52 -9.30 -11.98
CA ARG A 292 -0.90 -9.01 -11.80
C ARG A 292 -1.20 -7.61 -12.34
N GLY A 293 -2.32 -7.47 -13.03
CA GLY A 293 -2.78 -6.18 -13.50
C GLY A 293 -4.27 -6.18 -13.85
N LEU A 294 -4.72 -5.09 -14.46
CA LEU A 294 -6.09 -4.94 -14.95
C LEU A 294 -6.16 -5.15 -16.46
N ASP A 295 -7.03 -6.06 -16.90
CA ASP A 295 -7.36 -6.19 -18.32
C ASP A 295 -8.17 -4.97 -18.82
N ALA A 296 -8.48 -4.93 -20.13
CA ALA A 296 -9.27 -3.83 -20.71
C ALA A 296 -10.70 -3.69 -20.14
N ASN A 297 -11.22 -4.73 -19.49
CA ASN A 297 -12.52 -4.70 -18.80
C ASN A 297 -12.39 -4.27 -17.33
N GLY A 298 -11.18 -3.90 -16.88
CA GLY A 298 -10.92 -3.56 -15.49
C GLY A 298 -10.97 -4.77 -14.55
N SER A 299 -10.90 -6.00 -15.07
CA SER A 299 -10.83 -7.20 -14.24
C SER A 299 -9.38 -7.46 -13.83
N VAL A 300 -9.18 -7.90 -12.59
CA VAL A 300 -7.86 -8.34 -12.13
C VAL A 300 -7.52 -9.65 -12.82
N VAL A 301 -6.40 -9.66 -13.55
CA VAL A 301 -5.90 -10.82 -14.28
C VAL A 301 -4.42 -11.04 -13.99
N LEU A 302 -3.94 -12.26 -14.27
CA LEU A 302 -2.53 -12.62 -14.20
C LEU A 302 -1.96 -12.70 -15.61
N ASP A 303 -0.76 -12.16 -15.82
CA ASP A 303 0.05 -12.40 -17.02
C ASP A 303 1.11 -13.46 -16.68
N PRO A 304 0.97 -14.71 -17.15
CA PRO A 304 1.89 -15.79 -16.80
C PRO A 304 3.26 -15.65 -17.48
N ASP A 305 3.43 -14.75 -18.44
CA ASP A 305 4.71 -14.54 -19.13
C ASP A 305 5.73 -13.81 -18.24
N TYR A 306 5.25 -13.16 -17.17
CA TYR A 306 6.07 -12.40 -16.23
C TYR A 306 5.77 -12.78 -14.78
N ASN A 307 6.77 -12.59 -13.93
CA ASN A 307 6.64 -12.62 -12.48
C ASN A 307 7.07 -11.28 -11.89
N GLU A 308 6.71 -11.07 -10.63
CA GLU A 308 6.96 -9.84 -9.89
C GLU A 308 7.41 -10.18 -8.47
N LEU A 309 8.55 -9.62 -8.04
CA LEU A 309 8.86 -9.51 -6.61
C LEU A 309 8.12 -8.31 -6.02
N GLN A 310 7.59 -8.47 -4.81
CA GLN A 310 6.78 -7.44 -4.13
C GLN A 310 7.61 -6.24 -3.59
N ILE A 311 8.68 -5.85 -4.28
CA ILE A 311 9.45 -4.62 -4.04
C ILE A 311 9.19 -3.70 -5.22
N TYR A 312 8.75 -2.48 -4.95
CA TYR A 312 8.49 -1.47 -5.97
C TYR A 312 9.74 -1.23 -6.83
N GLY A 313 9.56 -1.22 -8.15
CA GLY A 313 10.67 -1.19 -9.11
C GLY A 313 11.43 0.14 -9.21
N SER A 314 10.99 1.18 -8.48
CA SER A 314 11.65 2.50 -8.45
C SER A 314 11.95 2.95 -7.02
N PRO A 315 12.84 3.93 -6.83
CA PRO A 315 13.15 4.45 -5.50
C PRO A 315 11.92 4.93 -4.74
N ALA A 316 11.96 4.78 -3.41
CA ALA A 316 10.92 5.27 -2.54
C ALA A 316 10.71 6.79 -2.75
N PRO A 317 9.46 7.24 -3.00
CA PRO A 317 9.18 8.66 -3.08
C PRO A 317 9.63 9.40 -1.82
N GLU A 318 10.22 10.58 -2.00
CA GLU A 318 10.71 11.42 -0.90
C GLU A 318 11.75 10.75 0.01
N ASP A 319 12.38 9.67 -0.48
CA ASP A 319 13.28 8.82 0.26
C ASP A 319 12.66 8.25 1.56
N GLY A 320 11.33 8.19 1.64
CA GLY A 320 10.63 7.61 2.79
C GLY A 320 10.38 6.12 2.57
N PRO A 321 11.15 5.21 3.17
CA PRO A 321 10.98 3.77 2.94
C PRO A 321 9.64 3.30 3.49
N VAL A 322 9.03 2.34 2.82
CA VAL A 322 7.70 1.83 3.18
C VAL A 322 7.67 0.32 3.25
N VAL A 323 7.07 -0.20 4.31
CA VAL A 323 6.59 -1.58 4.39
C VAL A 323 5.06 -1.59 4.27
N GLY A 324 4.57 -2.30 3.25
CA GLY A 324 3.17 -2.28 2.85
C GLY A 324 2.41 -3.57 3.18
N LYS A 325 1.37 -3.87 2.41
CA LYS A 325 0.52 -5.06 2.59
C LYS A 325 1.28 -6.38 2.53
N ALA A 326 2.31 -6.49 1.70
CA ALA A 326 3.14 -7.70 1.67
C ALA A 326 3.75 -8.00 3.06
N PHE A 327 4.20 -6.97 3.79
CA PHE A 327 4.67 -7.10 5.17
C PHE A 327 3.55 -7.38 6.15
N LEU A 328 2.47 -6.60 6.06
CA LEU A 328 1.30 -6.72 6.94
C LEU A 328 0.55 -8.05 6.74
N SER A 329 0.75 -8.75 5.63
CA SER A 329 0.14 -10.06 5.41
C SER A 329 0.53 -11.11 6.45
N GLN A 330 1.68 -10.90 7.11
CA GLN A 330 2.25 -11.75 8.15
C GLN A 330 2.04 -11.20 9.57
N LEU A 331 1.37 -10.05 9.72
CA LEU A 331 1.21 -9.35 10.98
C LEU A 331 -0.23 -8.90 11.20
N TYR A 332 -0.60 -8.75 12.46
CA TYR A 332 -1.79 -7.99 12.84
C TYR A 332 -1.35 -6.60 13.30
N LEU A 333 -1.93 -5.55 12.73
CA LEU A 333 -1.67 -4.17 13.13
C LEU A 333 -2.80 -3.67 14.04
N PHE A 334 -2.47 -3.15 15.21
CA PHE A 334 -3.42 -2.50 16.11
C PHE A 334 -2.93 -1.08 16.42
N VAL A 335 -3.84 -0.11 16.31
CA VAL A 335 -3.60 1.33 16.53
C VAL A 335 -4.69 1.91 17.40
#